data_AF-A0A1S1CF33-F1
#
_entry.id   AF-A0A1S1CF33-F1
#
_cell.length_a   1.000
_cell.length_b   1.000
_cell.length_c   1.000
_cell.angle_alpha   90.00
_cell.angle_beta   90.00
_cell.angle_gamma   90.00
#
_symmetry.space_group_name_H-M   'P 1'
#
loop_
_entity.id
_entity.type
_entity.pdbx_description
1 polymer ?
#
loop_
_entity_poly.entity_id
_entity_poly.type
_entity_poly.pdbx_seq_one_letter_code
_entity_poly.pdbx_strand_id
1 'polypeptide(L)'
;MLEQQVAENAGEAATTHAPQGFDQPLDGFDTLFPVAPPPRGEQGVLFTDPVSVVEENLGYRGAVACKAAGITYRQLDYWARTDLVVPTVRGASGSGTQRLYSFRDVLVLKIVKRLLDTGVSLQQIRTSIEHLRTRGIDDLANITLMSDGTTVYECTSPSEVIDLVQAGQGVFGIAIGRVWREIEMNLNGQPGEEMHENFEGDELAARRARRAQA
;
A
#
# COMPACT_ATOMS: atom_id res chain seq x y z
N MET A 1 -41.48 67.55 -26.90
CA MET A 1 -42.03 68.82 -26.37
C MET A 1 -43.46 68.88 -26.90
N LEU A 2 -44.55 68.67 -26.17
CA LEU A 2 -44.93 68.47 -24.76
C LEU A 2 -46.13 67.48 -24.81
N GLU A 3 -46.14 66.40 -24.03
CA GLU A 3 -46.89 66.23 -22.77
C GLU A 3 -48.44 66.23 -22.84
N GLN A 4 -48.97 65.13 -22.27
CA GLN A 4 -50.21 64.96 -21.48
C GLN A 4 -51.58 64.74 -22.15
N GLN A 5 -52.21 63.63 -21.73
CA GLN A 5 -53.61 63.38 -21.31
C GLN A 5 -53.93 61.90 -21.63
N VAL A 6 -54.72 61.06 -20.92
CA VAL A 6 -55.43 61.02 -19.62
C VAL A 6 -56.17 59.65 -19.56
N ALA A 7 -56.49 59.19 -18.34
CA ALA A 7 -57.53 58.20 -17.93
C ALA A 7 -57.41 56.74 -18.42
N GLU A 8 -57.27 55.74 -17.54
CA GLU A 8 -58.31 55.13 -16.66
C GLU A 8 -59.53 54.58 -17.41
N ASN A 9 -59.64 53.25 -17.51
CA ASN A 9 -60.77 52.53 -16.89
C ASN A 9 -60.68 50.98 -16.97
N ALA A 10 -61.03 50.39 -15.82
CA ALA A 10 -61.93 49.26 -15.58
C ALA A 10 -61.66 47.84 -16.12
N GLY A 11 -61.72 46.89 -15.18
CA GLY A 11 -62.55 45.68 -15.26
C GLY A 11 -61.88 44.42 -15.81
N GLU A 12 -61.55 43.45 -14.94
CA GLU A 12 -62.29 42.17 -14.79
C GLU A 12 -61.82 41.12 -15.84
N ALA A 13 -61.32 39.93 -15.54
CA ALA A 13 -61.79 38.93 -14.59
C ALA A 13 -60.79 37.76 -14.43
N ALA A 14 -61.11 36.87 -13.48
CA ALA A 14 -60.86 35.43 -13.49
C ALA A 14 -59.52 34.89 -12.93
N THR A 15 -59.50 34.76 -11.61
CA THR A 15 -59.20 33.52 -10.83
C THR A 15 -58.24 32.47 -11.43
N THR A 16 -57.10 32.28 -10.78
CA THR A 16 -56.43 30.97 -10.66
C THR A 16 -55.90 30.84 -9.23
N HIS A 17 -56.37 29.79 -8.53
CA HIS A 17 -55.94 29.40 -7.18
C HIS A 17 -54.45 29.01 -7.18
N ALA A 18 -53.62 29.73 -6.44
CA ALA A 18 -52.28 29.30 -6.05
C ALA A 18 -52.37 28.52 -4.71
N PRO A 19 -51.63 27.41 -4.53
CA PRO A 19 -51.62 26.69 -3.26
C PRO A 19 -50.97 27.55 -2.17
N GLN A 20 -51.69 27.73 -1.07
CA GLN A 20 -51.24 28.44 0.12
C GLN A 20 -50.06 27.69 0.74
N GLY A 21 -48.96 28.42 0.96
CA GLY A 21 -47.77 27.94 1.64
C GLY A 21 -48.09 27.47 3.06
N PHE A 22 -47.68 26.25 3.37
CA PHE A 22 -47.49 25.78 4.73
C PHE A 22 -46.19 26.39 5.27
N ASP A 23 -46.26 27.66 5.67
CA ASP A 23 -45.14 28.35 6.32
C ASP A 23 -45.57 28.80 7.73
N GLN A 24 -46.01 27.83 8.52
CA GLN A 24 -46.07 27.98 9.98
C GLN A 24 -44.92 27.16 10.58
N PRO A 25 -43.93 27.79 11.23
CA PRO A 25 -42.89 27.07 11.93
C PRO A 25 -43.52 26.30 13.08
N LEU A 26 -43.25 25.00 13.17
CA LEU A 26 -43.72 24.16 14.25
C LEU A 26 -42.95 24.52 15.53
N ASP A 27 -43.59 25.30 16.41
CA ASP A 27 -43.05 25.64 17.73
C ASP A 27 -42.76 24.35 18.53
N GLY A 28 -41.49 24.16 18.89
CA GLY A 28 -41.04 23.09 19.80
C GLY A 28 -40.03 22.10 19.24
N PHE A 29 -39.76 22.09 17.92
CA PHE A 29 -38.79 21.13 17.34
C PHE A 29 -37.32 21.46 17.70
N ASP A 30 -37.01 22.72 17.99
CA ASP A 30 -35.68 23.18 18.39
C ASP A 30 -35.23 22.68 19.78
N THR A 31 -36.15 22.13 20.59
CA THR A 31 -35.81 21.62 21.93
C THR A 31 -35.34 20.17 21.92
N LEU A 32 -35.52 19.45 20.81
CA LEU A 32 -35.12 18.04 20.68
C LEU A 32 -33.71 17.86 20.08
N PHE A 33 -33.14 18.92 19.50
CA PHE A 33 -31.81 18.89 18.92
C PHE A 33 -30.92 19.93 19.60
N PRO A 34 -29.89 19.52 20.38
CA PRO A 34 -28.95 20.48 20.93
C PRO A 34 -28.25 21.25 19.79
N VAL A 35 -28.47 22.57 19.75
CA VAL A 35 -27.88 23.52 18.78
C VAL A 35 -26.37 23.72 19.01
N ALA A 36 -25.83 23.22 20.12
CA ALA A 36 -24.41 23.23 20.38
C ALA A 36 -23.75 21.97 19.78
N PRO A 37 -22.74 22.08 18.90
CA PRO A 37 -21.94 20.93 18.54
C PRO A 37 -21.35 20.32 19.82
N PRO A 38 -21.33 18.99 19.97
CA PRO A 38 -20.74 18.36 21.14
C PRO A 38 -19.30 18.88 21.29
N PRO A 39 -18.80 19.08 22.53
CA PRO A 39 -17.41 19.47 22.71
C PRO A 39 -16.56 18.46 21.94
N ARG A 40 -15.89 18.92 20.89
CA ARG A 40 -14.83 18.15 20.25
C ARG A 40 -13.77 18.02 21.32
N GLY A 41 -13.86 16.95 22.09
CA GLY A 41 -12.71 16.47 22.81
C GLY A 41 -11.57 16.43 21.78
N GLU A 42 -10.40 16.86 22.20
CA GLU A 42 -9.16 16.46 21.55
C GLU A 42 -9.07 14.93 21.63
N GLN A 43 -9.91 14.24 20.85
CA GLN A 43 -9.66 12.89 20.45
C GLN A 43 -8.47 13.02 19.52
N GLY A 44 -7.29 13.05 20.15
CA GLY A 44 -6.04 12.82 19.47
C GLY A 44 -6.23 11.62 18.56
N VAL A 45 -5.66 11.72 17.35
CA VAL A 45 -5.65 10.69 16.32
C VAL A 45 -5.44 9.28 16.94
N LEU A 46 -6.54 8.59 17.25
CA LEU A 46 -6.50 7.26 17.87
C LEU A 46 -5.99 6.21 16.86
N PHE A 47 -6.05 6.56 15.59
CA PHE A 47 -5.32 5.95 14.50
C PHE A 47 -4.35 7.02 13.97
N THR A 48 -3.22 7.19 14.64
CA THR A 48 -2.01 7.47 13.86
C THR A 48 -1.94 6.31 12.89
N ASP A 49 -2.05 6.54 11.58
CA ASP A 49 -1.91 5.47 10.59
C ASP A 49 -0.59 4.77 10.92
N PRO A 50 -0.61 3.60 11.57
CA PRO A 50 0.61 2.91 11.80
C PRO A 50 0.84 2.32 10.43
N VAL A 51 1.68 2.96 9.61
CA VAL A 51 2.58 2.14 8.80
C VAL A 51 3.15 1.20 9.83
N SER A 52 2.63 -0.03 9.83
CA SER A 52 2.84 -0.99 10.88
C SER A 52 4.34 -0.99 11.14
N VAL A 53 4.72 -0.95 12.42
CA VAL A 53 6.10 -1.25 12.77
C VAL A 53 6.25 -2.71 12.38
N VAL A 54 6.54 -2.94 11.10
CA VAL A 54 6.84 -4.24 10.55
C VAL A 54 8.05 -4.64 11.35
N GLU A 55 7.83 -5.54 12.31
CA GLU A 55 8.88 -6.01 13.18
C GLU A 55 10.02 -6.49 12.28
N GLU A 56 11.13 -5.74 12.25
CA GLU A 56 12.21 -5.96 11.29
C GLU A 56 12.80 -7.38 11.42
N ASN A 57 12.58 -8.01 12.58
CA ASN A 57 13.03 -9.34 12.94
C ASN A 57 11.99 -10.45 12.67
N LEU A 58 10.78 -10.11 12.20
CA LEU A 58 9.75 -11.09 11.88
C LEU A 58 9.97 -11.69 10.49
N GLY A 59 10.09 -13.02 10.47
CA GLY A 59 10.36 -13.79 9.27
C GLY A 59 9.22 -14.73 8.89
N TYR A 60 8.90 -14.77 7.60
CA TYR A 60 7.88 -15.63 7.02
C TYR A 60 8.50 -16.82 6.30
N ARG A 61 7.98 -18.03 6.56
CA ARG A 61 8.40 -19.23 5.83
C ARG A 61 8.05 -19.13 4.35
N GLY A 62 8.80 -19.85 3.51
CA GLY A 62 8.63 -19.84 2.05
C GLY A 62 7.20 -20.09 1.57
N ALA A 63 6.42 -20.96 2.24
CA ALA A 63 5.03 -21.19 1.88
C ALA A 63 4.13 -19.95 2.09
N VAL A 64 4.31 -19.24 3.20
CA VAL A 64 3.58 -18.00 3.53
C VAL A 64 4.01 -16.90 2.57
N ALA A 65 5.32 -16.72 2.36
CA ALA A 65 5.87 -15.75 1.42
C ALA A 65 5.35 -15.98 -0.01
N CYS A 66 5.34 -17.22 -0.50
CA CYS A 66 4.79 -17.58 -1.82
C CYS A 66 3.32 -17.16 -1.95
N LYS A 67 2.50 -17.48 -0.95
CA LYS A 67 1.08 -17.16 -0.95
C LYS A 67 0.85 -15.64 -0.97
N ALA A 68 1.53 -14.89 -0.09
CA ALA A 68 1.37 -13.44 0.01
C ALA A 68 1.86 -12.68 -1.24
N ALA A 69 2.97 -13.14 -1.83
CA ALA A 69 3.53 -12.58 -3.06
C ALA A 69 2.82 -13.07 -4.34
N GLY A 70 2.03 -14.15 -4.26
CA GLY A 70 1.35 -14.75 -5.41
C GLY A 70 2.31 -15.46 -6.37
N ILE A 71 3.38 -16.06 -5.85
CA ILE A 71 4.39 -16.79 -6.64
C ILE A 71 4.40 -18.28 -6.29
N THR A 72 4.95 -19.08 -7.18
CA THR A 72 5.17 -20.51 -6.92
C THR A 72 6.43 -20.74 -6.09
N TYR A 73 6.48 -21.87 -5.39
CA TYR A 73 7.69 -22.26 -4.65
C TYR A 73 8.92 -22.40 -5.54
N ARG A 74 8.74 -22.82 -6.80
CA ARG A 74 9.84 -22.90 -7.78
C ARG A 74 10.39 -21.52 -8.14
N GLN A 75 9.52 -20.52 -8.32
CA GLN A 75 9.96 -19.14 -8.55
C GLN A 75 10.75 -18.62 -7.35
N LEU A 76 10.24 -18.84 -6.13
CA LEU A 76 10.94 -18.46 -4.91
C LEU A 76 12.33 -19.10 -4.81
N ASP A 77 12.43 -20.42 -5.01
CA ASP A 77 13.72 -21.12 -4.91
C ASP A 77 14.69 -20.71 -6.03
N TYR A 78 14.19 -20.54 -7.26
CA TYR A 78 15.01 -20.07 -8.39
C TYR A 78 15.55 -18.65 -8.14
N TRP A 79 14.72 -17.73 -7.66
CA TRP A 79 15.14 -16.35 -7.37
C TRP A 79 16.10 -16.27 -6.17
N ALA A 80 15.94 -17.14 -5.18
CA ALA A 80 16.89 -17.24 -4.07
C ALA A 80 18.23 -17.85 -4.52
N ARG A 81 18.22 -18.86 -5.39
CA ARG A 81 19.44 -19.48 -5.93
C ARG A 81 20.21 -18.60 -6.92
N THR A 82 19.53 -17.65 -7.57
CA THR A 82 20.12 -16.72 -8.53
C THR A 82 20.39 -15.35 -7.94
N ASP A 83 20.28 -15.21 -6.61
CA ASP A 83 20.48 -13.97 -5.85
C ASP A 83 19.65 -12.79 -6.34
N LEU A 84 18.49 -13.05 -6.94
CA LEU A 84 17.54 -12.00 -7.29
C LEU A 84 16.83 -11.52 -6.03
N VAL A 85 16.30 -12.47 -5.26
CA VAL A 85 15.69 -12.19 -3.95
C VAL A 85 16.12 -13.27 -2.96
N VAL A 86 16.93 -12.87 -1.98
CA VAL A 86 17.43 -13.73 -0.92
C VAL A 86 16.69 -13.43 0.39
N PRO A 87 16.48 -14.42 1.27
CA PRO A 87 15.89 -14.18 2.57
C PRO A 87 16.82 -13.31 3.44
N THR A 88 16.30 -12.23 4.03
CA THR A 88 17.09 -11.33 4.88
C THR A 88 17.02 -11.70 6.36
N VAL A 89 15.97 -12.37 6.83
CA VAL A 89 15.83 -12.75 8.25
C VAL A 89 16.65 -14.01 8.56
N ARG A 90 16.52 -15.06 7.74
CA ARG A 90 17.31 -16.29 7.91
C ARG A 90 17.57 -16.97 6.58
N GLY A 91 18.84 -17.16 6.26
CA GLY A 91 19.27 -18.02 5.16
C GLY A 91 19.06 -19.51 5.44
N ALA A 92 19.29 -20.35 4.43
CA ALA A 92 19.42 -21.79 4.64
C ALA A 92 20.89 -22.13 4.86
N SER A 93 21.23 -22.67 6.03
CA SER A 93 22.58 -23.14 6.39
C SER A 93 22.49 -24.61 6.86
N GLY A 94 22.42 -25.54 5.90
CA GLY A 94 22.42 -26.98 6.16
C GLY A 94 21.06 -27.66 6.06
N SER A 95 21.03 -28.96 6.39
CA SER A 95 19.81 -29.78 6.39
C SER A 95 18.96 -29.44 7.62
N GLY A 96 17.74 -28.95 7.39
CA GLY A 96 16.76 -28.65 8.45
C GLY A 96 16.56 -27.15 8.76
N THR A 97 17.48 -26.28 8.35
CA THR A 97 17.29 -24.82 8.49
C THR A 97 16.33 -24.30 7.43
N GLN A 98 15.34 -23.51 7.85
CA GLN A 98 14.37 -22.93 6.94
C GLN A 98 14.70 -21.48 6.62
N ARG A 99 14.47 -21.10 5.36
CA ARG A 99 14.56 -19.71 4.92
C ARG A 99 13.40 -18.92 5.52
N LEU A 100 13.74 -17.80 6.17
CA LEU A 100 12.77 -16.83 6.66
C LEU A 100 12.93 -15.54 5.88
N TYR A 101 11.84 -15.11 5.25
CA TYR A 101 11.76 -13.91 4.42
C TYR A 101 11.15 -12.79 5.24
N SER A 102 11.79 -11.62 5.26
CA SER A 102 11.19 -10.43 5.88
C SER A 102 9.94 -9.99 5.11
N PHE A 103 9.13 -9.12 5.70
CA PHE A 103 8.08 -8.42 4.97
C PHE A 103 8.60 -7.74 3.70
N ARG A 104 9.77 -7.09 3.82
CA ARG A 104 10.44 -6.42 2.69
C ARG A 104 10.79 -7.39 1.58
N ASP A 105 11.26 -8.58 1.92
CA ASP A 105 11.50 -9.62 0.92
C ASP A 105 10.22 -10.00 0.20
N VAL A 106 9.12 -10.19 0.93
CA VAL A 106 7.81 -10.51 0.33
C VAL A 106 7.32 -9.40 -0.60
N LEU A 107 7.55 -8.13 -0.23
CA LEU A 107 7.28 -6.97 -1.09
C LEU A 107 8.08 -7.02 -2.38
N VAL A 108 9.39 -7.21 -2.28
CA VAL A 108 10.28 -7.32 -3.43
C VAL A 108 9.89 -8.50 -4.31
N LEU A 109 9.58 -9.67 -3.74
CA LEU A 109 9.09 -10.84 -4.49
C LEU A 109 7.86 -10.52 -5.33
N LYS A 110 6.90 -9.78 -4.76
CA LYS A 110 5.66 -9.40 -5.45
C LYS A 110 5.90 -8.37 -6.55
N ILE A 111 6.80 -7.42 -6.33
CA ILE A 111 7.19 -6.42 -7.35
C ILE A 111 7.92 -7.10 -8.51
N VAL A 112 8.90 -7.97 -8.22
CA VAL A 112 9.62 -8.78 -9.23
C VAL A 112 8.64 -9.58 -10.08
N LYS A 113 7.67 -10.25 -9.44
CA LYS A 113 6.59 -10.97 -10.14
C LYS A 113 5.85 -10.04 -11.11
N ARG A 114 5.36 -8.89 -10.64
CA ARG A 114 4.58 -7.96 -11.47
C ARG A 114 5.37 -7.42 -12.66
N LEU A 115 6.66 -7.11 -12.48
CA LEU A 115 7.54 -6.67 -13.57
C LEU A 115 7.77 -7.79 -14.60
N LEU A 116 7.97 -9.03 -14.15
CA LEU A 116 8.12 -10.18 -15.05
C LEU A 116 6.83 -10.50 -15.80
N ASP A 117 5.67 -10.43 -15.14
CA ASP A 117 4.36 -10.69 -15.74
C ASP A 117 4.05 -9.67 -16.87
N THR A 118 4.66 -8.49 -16.84
CA THR A 118 4.54 -7.46 -17.89
C THR A 118 5.62 -7.52 -18.97
N GLY A 119 6.54 -8.50 -18.88
CA GLY A 119 7.58 -8.71 -19.89
C GLY A 119 8.86 -7.89 -19.70
N VAL A 120 9.05 -7.24 -18.53
CA VAL A 120 10.31 -6.54 -18.22
C VAL A 120 11.43 -7.58 -18.09
N SER A 121 12.61 -7.29 -18.66
CA SER A 121 13.72 -8.23 -18.63
C SER A 121 14.29 -8.39 -17.20
N LEU A 122 14.81 -9.59 -16.91
CA LEU A 122 15.41 -9.90 -15.61
C LEU A 122 16.57 -8.94 -15.25
N GLN A 123 17.31 -8.47 -16.25
CA GLN A 123 18.41 -7.54 -16.06
C GLN A 123 17.93 -6.18 -15.55
N GLN A 124 16.91 -5.59 -16.19
CA GLN A 124 16.32 -4.31 -15.73
C GLN A 124 15.71 -4.45 -14.34
N ILE A 125 15.05 -5.58 -14.08
CA ILE A 125 14.47 -5.87 -12.75
C ILE A 125 15.58 -5.87 -11.69
N ARG A 126 16.70 -6.56 -11.94
CA ARG A 126 17.81 -6.62 -10.98
C ARG A 126 18.34 -5.22 -10.63
N THR A 127 18.57 -4.37 -11.64
CA THR A 127 19.02 -2.98 -11.41
C THR A 127 18.00 -2.20 -10.59
N SER A 128 16.73 -2.29 -10.93
CA SER A 128 15.65 -1.52 -10.29
C SER A 128 15.42 -1.93 -8.83
N ILE A 129 15.44 -3.23 -8.54
CA ILE A 129 15.25 -3.74 -7.18
C ILE A 129 16.42 -3.35 -6.26
N GLU A 130 17.64 -3.26 -6.79
CA GLU A 130 18.79 -2.80 -6.01
C GLU A 130 18.58 -1.34 -5.54
N HIS A 131 18.05 -0.47 -6.41
CA HIS A 131 17.71 0.91 -6.05
C HIS A 131 16.64 0.95 -4.94
N LEU A 132 15.58 0.15 -5.03
CA LEU A 132 14.57 0.04 -3.96
C LEU A 132 15.17 -0.46 -2.64
N ARG A 133 16.18 -1.34 -2.71
CA ARG A 133 16.84 -1.88 -1.52
C ARG A 133 17.67 -0.86 -0.76
N THR A 134 18.14 0.19 -1.41
CA THR A 134 18.90 1.27 -0.77
C THR A 134 18.03 2.29 -0.03
N ARG A 135 16.72 2.34 -0.32
CA ARG A 135 15.78 3.27 0.31
C ARG A 135 15.17 2.71 1.59
N GLY A 136 14.86 3.60 2.52
CA GLY A 136 14.14 3.28 3.76
C GLY A 136 12.73 2.74 3.48
N ILE A 137 12.19 2.00 4.43
CA ILE A 137 10.84 1.41 4.32
C ILE A 137 9.76 2.50 4.20
N ASP A 138 9.90 3.58 4.95
CA ASP A 138 8.92 4.68 4.99
C ASP A 138 8.80 5.42 3.65
N ASP A 139 9.89 5.48 2.88
CA ASP A 139 9.91 6.16 1.58
C ASP A 139 9.20 5.36 0.47
N LEU A 140 9.04 4.05 0.66
CA LEU A 140 8.46 3.16 -0.36
C LEU A 140 6.97 3.42 -0.61
N ALA A 141 6.24 3.97 0.38
CA ALA A 141 4.80 4.18 0.27
C ALA A 141 4.41 5.16 -0.85
N ASN A 142 5.27 6.15 -1.14
CA ASN A 142 5.02 7.20 -2.12
C ASN A 142 5.62 6.91 -3.50
N ILE A 143 6.30 5.77 -3.67
CA ILE A 143 6.96 5.42 -4.93
C ILE A 143 6.00 4.67 -5.85
N THR A 144 6.01 5.08 -7.13
CA THR A 144 5.40 4.35 -8.24
C THR A 144 6.50 3.93 -9.20
N LEU A 145 6.67 2.63 -9.41
CA LEU A 145 7.54 2.13 -10.47
C LEU A 145 6.82 2.21 -11.80
N MET A 146 7.44 2.84 -12.79
CA MET A 146 6.91 2.95 -14.14
C MET A 146 7.82 2.19 -15.10
N SER A 147 7.27 1.40 -16.01
CA SER A 147 8.04 0.64 -16.98
C SER A 147 7.47 0.76 -18.39
N ASP A 148 8.33 0.97 -19.38
CA ASP A 148 8.02 0.89 -20.81
C ASP A 148 8.42 -0.48 -21.42
N GLY A 149 8.81 -1.44 -20.57
CA GLY A 149 9.32 -2.76 -20.96
C GLY A 149 10.83 -2.81 -21.20
N THR A 150 11.48 -1.66 -21.38
CA THR A 150 12.94 -1.55 -21.61
C THR A 150 13.66 -0.79 -20.48
N THR A 151 12.94 0.03 -19.74
CA THR A 151 13.49 0.79 -18.61
C THR A 151 12.44 0.83 -17.51
N VAL A 152 12.90 0.85 -16.27
CA VAL A 152 12.05 1.04 -15.09
C VAL A 152 12.48 2.34 -14.42
N TYR A 153 11.50 3.20 -14.17
CA TYR A 153 11.66 4.50 -13.55
C TYR A 153 11.00 4.49 -12.17
N GLU A 154 11.61 5.17 -11.21
CA GLU A 154 11.01 5.42 -9.90
C GLU A 154 10.40 6.82 -9.91
N CYS A 155 9.07 6.90 -9.91
CA CYS A 155 8.35 8.15 -9.80
C CYS A 155 7.94 8.39 -8.35
N THR A 156 8.25 9.57 -7.82
CA THR A 156 7.87 9.98 -6.46
C THR A 156 6.74 11.02 -6.44
N SER A 157 6.38 11.54 -7.62
CA SER A 157 5.32 12.53 -7.78
C SER A 157 4.39 12.21 -8.96
N PRO A 158 3.12 12.63 -8.92
CA PRO A 158 2.21 12.46 -10.05
C PRO A 158 2.67 13.17 -11.33
N SER A 159 3.40 14.29 -11.23
CA SER A 159 3.93 15.03 -12.38
C SER A 159 4.96 14.20 -13.15
N GLU A 160 5.88 13.52 -12.47
CA GLU A 160 6.86 12.63 -13.11
C GLU A 160 6.18 11.50 -13.89
N VAL A 161 5.07 10.98 -13.36
CA VAL A 161 4.25 9.96 -14.06
C VAL A 161 3.62 10.53 -15.33
N ILE A 162 3.09 11.75 -15.26
CA ILE A 162 2.45 12.43 -16.40
C ILE A 162 3.49 12.71 -17.49
N ASP A 163 4.67 13.21 -17.13
CA ASP A 163 5.74 13.54 -18.07
C ASP A 163 6.17 12.32 -18.89
N LEU A 164 6.25 11.16 -18.23
CA LEU A 164 6.59 9.89 -18.90
C LEU A 164 5.50 9.44 -19.88
N VAL A 165 4.22 9.62 -19.53
CA VAL A 165 3.09 9.23 -20.40
C VAL A 165 2.94 10.19 -21.58
N GLN A 166 3.17 11.49 -21.38
CA GLN A 166 3.01 12.52 -22.41
C GLN A 166 3.97 12.35 -23.60
N ALA A 167 5.08 11.63 -23.41
CA ALA A 167 5.99 11.24 -24.49
C ALA A 167 5.37 10.26 -25.51
N GLY A 168 4.11 9.84 -25.33
CA GLY A 168 3.40 8.93 -26.23
C GLY A 168 3.79 7.47 -26.05
N GLN A 169 4.50 7.15 -24.95
CA GLN A 169 4.96 5.81 -24.61
C GLN A 169 3.89 5.05 -23.83
N GLY A 170 3.66 3.79 -24.19
CA GLY A 170 2.82 2.88 -23.41
C GLY A 170 3.61 2.44 -22.17
N VAL A 171 3.14 2.83 -20.99
CA VAL A 171 3.83 2.54 -19.72
C VAL A 171 2.92 1.78 -18.75
N PHE A 172 3.54 0.89 -17.99
CA PHE A 172 2.91 0.13 -16.92
C PHE A 172 3.41 0.65 -15.57
N GLY A 173 2.47 0.95 -14.67
CA GLY A 173 2.76 1.48 -13.33
C GLY A 173 2.48 0.48 -12.20
N ILE A 174 3.40 0.37 -11.26
CA ILE A 174 3.24 -0.33 -9.98
C ILE A 174 3.38 0.68 -8.84
N ALA A 175 2.24 1.08 -8.26
CA ALA A 175 2.25 1.87 -7.03
C ALA A 175 2.68 0.99 -5.84
N ILE A 176 3.90 1.21 -5.33
CA ILE A 176 4.49 0.35 -4.28
C ILE A 176 3.66 0.41 -3.01
N GLY A 177 3.20 1.59 -2.57
CA GLY A 177 2.34 1.72 -1.39
C GLY A 177 1.02 0.93 -1.47
N ARG A 178 0.50 0.65 -2.68
CA ARG A 178 -0.65 -0.24 -2.84
C ARG A 178 -0.26 -1.72 -2.65
N VAL A 179 0.88 -2.11 -3.21
CA VAL A 179 1.42 -3.48 -3.05
C VAL A 179 1.76 -3.76 -1.58
N TRP A 180 2.31 -2.77 -0.89
CA TRP A 180 2.59 -2.80 0.55
C TRP A 180 1.35 -3.20 1.35
N ARG A 181 0.28 -2.39 1.27
CA ARG A 181 -0.98 -2.63 1.99
C ARG A 181 -1.59 -3.98 1.63
N GLU A 182 -1.50 -4.39 0.37
CA GLU A 182 -1.99 -5.70 -0.07
C GLU A 182 -1.23 -6.84 0.62
N ILE A 183 0.09 -6.71 0.78
CA ILE A 183 0.92 -7.71 1.47
C ILE A 183 0.64 -7.71 2.97
N GLU A 184 0.55 -6.54 3.58
CA GLU A 184 0.18 -6.39 4.98
C GLU A 184 -1.14 -7.10 5.29
N MET A 185 -2.17 -6.90 4.46
CA MET A 185 -3.44 -7.60 4.59
C MET A 185 -3.31 -9.12 4.40
N ASN A 186 -2.47 -9.58 3.47
CA ASN A 186 -2.27 -11.02 3.23
C ASN A 186 -1.47 -11.72 4.33
N LEU A 187 -0.55 -10.99 4.98
CA LEU A 187 0.31 -11.48 6.05
C LEU A 187 -0.31 -11.31 7.44
N ASN A 188 -1.35 -10.48 7.57
CA ASN A 188 -2.07 -10.33 8.81
C ASN A 188 -2.61 -11.69 9.31
N GLY A 189 -2.26 -12.04 10.55
CA GLY A 189 -2.62 -13.33 11.17
C GLY A 189 -1.90 -14.55 10.59
N GLN A 190 -0.95 -14.39 9.68
CA GLN A 190 -0.09 -15.50 9.25
C GLN A 190 0.96 -15.81 10.32
N PRO A 191 1.39 -17.08 10.45
CA PRO A 191 2.47 -17.44 11.36
C PRO A 191 3.78 -16.79 10.88
N GLY A 192 4.28 -15.82 11.64
CA GLY A 192 5.64 -15.30 11.55
C GLY A 192 6.53 -15.93 12.61
N GLU A 193 7.82 -15.98 12.34
CA GLU A 193 8.86 -16.38 13.28
C GLU A 193 9.77 -15.21 13.56
N GLU A 194 9.87 -14.81 14.82
CA GLU A 194 10.88 -13.87 15.24
C GLU A 194 12.26 -14.52 15.16
N MET A 195 13.23 -13.75 14.68
CA MET A 195 14.63 -14.09 14.83
C MET A 195 15.02 -13.91 16.29
N HIS A 196 15.02 -15.00 17.05
CA HIS A 196 15.85 -15.07 18.25
C HIS A 196 17.31 -15.13 17.77
N GLU A 197 18.10 -14.11 18.06
CA GLU A 197 19.55 -14.19 17.91
C GLU A 197 20.02 -15.40 18.75
N ASN A 198 20.42 -16.49 18.08
CA ASN A 198 21.04 -17.62 18.75
C ASN A 198 22.39 -17.14 19.29
N PHE A 199 22.41 -16.64 20.52
CA PHE A 199 23.63 -16.32 21.27
C PHE A 199 24.37 -17.56 21.77
N GLU A 200 23.90 -18.76 21.48
CA GLU A 200 24.58 -20.00 21.84
C GLU A 200 24.95 -20.76 20.58
N GLY A 201 26.21 -20.59 20.17
CA GLY A 201 26.83 -21.38 19.13
C GLY A 201 26.56 -22.87 19.36
N ASP A 202 26.19 -23.56 18.29
CA ASP A 202 25.77 -24.95 18.21
C ASP A 202 26.62 -25.88 19.12
N GLU A 203 26.19 -26.00 20.38
CA GLU A 203 26.88 -26.76 21.43
C GLU A 203 26.94 -28.26 21.05
N LEU A 204 25.96 -28.70 20.24
CA LEU A 204 25.84 -30.05 19.70
C LEU A 204 26.86 -30.32 18.58
N ALA A 205 27.06 -29.39 17.64
CA ALA A 205 28.15 -29.49 16.66
C ALA A 205 29.53 -29.43 17.34
N ALA A 206 29.71 -28.55 18.33
CA ALA A 206 30.95 -28.49 19.11
C ALA A 206 31.19 -29.78 19.92
N ARG A 207 30.14 -30.44 20.43
CA ARG A 207 30.24 -31.75 21.09
C ARG A 207 30.54 -32.89 20.10
N ARG A 208 29.98 -32.85 18.89
CA ARG A 208 30.28 -33.83 17.82
C ARG A 208 31.72 -33.72 17.34
N ALA A 209 32.23 -32.51 17.12
CA ALA A 209 33.62 -32.28 16.74
C ALA A 209 34.60 -32.79 17.79
N ARG A 210 34.33 -32.56 19.08
CA ARG A 210 35.15 -33.06 20.20
C ARG A 210 35.14 -34.59 20.31
N ARG A 211 34.04 -35.26 19.97
CA ARG A 211 33.98 -36.74 19.94
C ARG A 211 34.64 -37.37 18.72
N ALA A 212 34.76 -36.65 17.60
CA ALA A 212 35.43 -37.15 16.40
C ALA A 212 36.96 -37.02 16.46
N GLN A 213 37.48 -36.20 17.38
CA GLN A 213 38.92 -35.99 17.61
C GLN A 213 39.49 -36.78 18.79
N ALA A 214 38.65 -37.55 19.50
CA ALA A 214 39.03 -38.44 20.61
C ALA A 214 38.94 -39.90 20.15
#